data_AF-A0A9P6CQ44-F1
#
_entry.id   AF-A0A9P6CQ44-F1
#
_cell.length_a   1.000
_cell.length_b   1.000
_cell.length_c   1.000
_cell.angle_alpha   90.00
_cell.angle_beta   90.00
_cell.angle_gamma   90.00
#
_symmetry.space_group_name_H-M   'P 1'
#
loop_
_entity.id
_entity.type
_entity.pdbx_description
1 polymer ?
#
loop_
_entity_poly.entity_id
_entity_poly.type
_entity_poly.pdbx_seq_one_letter_code
_entity_poly.pdbx_strand_id
1 'polypeptide(L)'
;MNFPMNERSSSACLGNGDDPDISGVGVRVSFYLQTFILVLLVDRSWQDAPIALWTFIATSAGLTLAAVVQREQLTLFQALVVSDLVWLANFGTFVALASYSRQKAASHKDSTSRRTFNYNVRFGAMAQTLVSMALTLYMWAKAKTFGADSQCSYYVQYVLFVFQVPALGRGRVIGLVVTSLLTVAYSLITLHELHSYRRSSLDNSVKDKESGLSPLKLKPPIHSRDISSTSANSLSTPTSASLVTVSSTQGDYPFPVPRSQSVTIPTSPRNPLSYGKRRPKRRRWSSDLDPMLVGIIICQAMVFTYFIVSIELLLRFNSSVDKSTNQWGFGQIIALVVVIPSALSLVGAIKEHGFKRLSKRKKIPGKDREKREKGQRRRRPDTESR
;
A
#
# COMPACT_ATOMS: atom_id res chain seq x y z
N MET A 1 -14.61 34.32 -35.03
CA MET A 1 -15.63 33.62 -35.84
C MET A 1 -16.45 32.76 -34.89
N ASN A 2 -17.63 33.22 -34.51
CA ASN A 2 -18.57 32.45 -33.69
C ASN A 2 -19.54 31.77 -34.66
N PHE A 3 -19.36 30.47 -34.91
CA PHE A 3 -20.36 29.69 -35.62
C PHE A 3 -21.48 29.35 -34.62
N PRO A 4 -22.74 29.75 -34.87
CA PRO A 4 -23.87 29.27 -34.09
C PRO A 4 -24.01 27.77 -34.36
N MET A 5 -23.41 26.96 -33.49
CA MET A 5 -23.57 25.50 -33.54
C MET A 5 -24.92 25.12 -32.97
N ASN A 6 -25.57 24.19 -33.66
CA ASN A 6 -26.93 23.74 -33.42
C ASN A 6 -27.00 22.92 -32.12
N GLU A 7 -27.53 23.48 -31.03
CA GLU A 7 -27.62 22.85 -29.69
C GLU A 7 -28.29 21.45 -29.69
N ARG A 8 -29.13 21.16 -30.69
CA ARG A 8 -29.75 19.83 -30.86
C ARG A 8 -28.74 18.72 -31.13
N SER A 9 -27.65 18.99 -31.85
CA SER A 9 -26.64 17.96 -32.15
C SER A 9 -25.81 17.59 -30.92
N SER A 10 -25.55 18.55 -30.02
CA SER A 10 -24.86 18.28 -28.75
C SER A 10 -25.69 17.39 -27.82
N SER A 11 -27.01 17.56 -27.83
CA SER A 11 -27.94 16.76 -27.01
C SER A 11 -27.95 15.28 -27.43
N ALA A 12 -27.99 15.01 -28.74
CA ALA A 12 -27.98 13.64 -29.26
C ALA A 12 -26.67 12.88 -28.97
N CYS A 13 -25.55 13.61 -28.92
CA CYS A 13 -24.24 13.04 -28.60
C CYS A 13 -24.01 12.73 -27.12
N LEU A 14 -24.78 13.35 -26.23
CA LEU A 14 -24.63 13.22 -24.77
C LEU A 14 -25.77 12.39 -24.14
N GLY A 15 -26.86 12.13 -24.87
CA GLY A 15 -28.05 11.44 -24.35
C GLY A 15 -28.06 9.93 -24.53
N ASN A 16 -27.18 9.37 -25.35
CA ASN A 16 -27.11 7.92 -25.57
C ASN A 16 -26.27 7.24 -24.48
N GLY A 17 -26.89 7.05 -23.32
CA GLY A 17 -26.52 6.00 -22.36
C GLY A 17 -25.18 6.18 -21.66
N ASP A 18 -25.16 7.02 -20.63
CA ASP A 18 -24.14 6.89 -19.58
C ASP A 18 -24.31 5.52 -18.91
N ASP A 19 -23.39 4.58 -19.13
CA ASP A 19 -23.38 3.31 -18.43
C ASP A 19 -23.20 3.56 -16.91
N PRO A 20 -24.25 3.36 -16.09
CA PRO A 20 -24.23 3.70 -14.68
C PRO A 20 -23.28 2.83 -13.86
N ASP A 21 -22.72 1.78 -14.48
CA ASP A 21 -21.70 0.92 -13.88
C ASP A 21 -20.29 1.53 -13.99
N ILE A 22 -20.07 2.47 -14.91
CA ILE A 22 -18.77 3.12 -15.14
C ILE A 22 -18.79 4.55 -14.61
N SER A 23 -19.81 5.32 -14.99
CA SER A 23 -20.02 6.72 -14.55
C SER A 23 -21.05 6.80 -13.41
N GLY A 24 -21.30 5.70 -12.70
CA GLY A 24 -22.16 5.69 -11.54
C GLY A 24 -21.62 6.49 -10.37
N VAL A 25 -22.48 7.29 -9.72
CA VAL A 25 -22.10 8.05 -8.53
C VAL A 25 -21.58 7.13 -7.43
N GLY A 26 -22.22 5.97 -7.22
CA GLY A 26 -21.79 5.04 -6.18
C GLY A 26 -20.45 4.37 -6.47
N VAL A 27 -20.15 4.01 -7.73
CA VAL A 27 -18.84 3.45 -8.12
C VAL A 27 -17.72 4.46 -7.90
N ARG A 28 -17.95 5.73 -8.26
CA ARG A 28 -16.98 6.80 -7.99
C ARG A 28 -16.78 7.04 -6.50
N VAL A 29 -17.87 7.20 -5.75
CA VAL A 29 -17.81 7.44 -4.30
C VAL A 29 -17.13 6.27 -3.58
N SER A 30 -17.46 5.03 -3.94
CA SER A 30 -16.77 3.86 -3.38
C SER A 30 -15.29 3.89 -3.69
N PHE A 31 -14.92 4.23 -4.93
CA PHE A 31 -13.52 4.31 -5.32
C PHE A 31 -12.76 5.42 -4.60
N TYR A 32 -13.37 6.60 -4.42
CA TYR A 32 -12.79 7.71 -3.65
C TYR A 32 -12.57 7.32 -2.20
N LEU A 33 -13.59 6.73 -1.56
CA LEU A 33 -13.51 6.27 -0.17
C LEU A 33 -12.48 5.16 -0.02
N GLN A 34 -12.50 4.16 -0.91
CA GLN A 34 -11.55 3.05 -0.90
C GLN A 34 -10.11 3.55 -1.02
N THR A 35 -9.85 4.40 -2.01
CA THR A 35 -8.52 4.99 -2.26
C THR A 35 -8.06 5.80 -1.05
N PHE A 36 -8.93 6.63 -0.47
CA PHE A 36 -8.58 7.45 0.68
C PHE A 36 -8.32 6.61 1.95
N ILE A 37 -9.21 5.66 2.25
CA ILE A 37 -9.10 4.76 3.41
C ILE A 37 -7.85 3.89 3.31
N LEU A 38 -7.55 3.34 2.12
CA LEU A 38 -6.37 2.48 1.92
C LEU A 38 -5.07 3.24 2.17
N VAL A 39 -4.95 4.49 1.71
CA VAL A 39 -3.75 5.28 1.98
C VAL A 39 -3.63 5.59 3.49
N LEU A 40 -4.74 5.92 4.16
CA LEU A 40 -4.74 6.08 5.62
C LEU A 40 -4.39 4.78 6.37
N LEU A 41 -4.83 3.63 5.86
CA LEU A 41 -4.53 2.33 6.44
C LEU A 41 -3.05 2.02 6.32
N VAL A 42 -2.45 2.20 5.14
CA VAL A 42 -0.99 2.02 4.95
C VAL A 42 -0.18 2.98 5.83
N ASP A 43 -0.68 4.19 6.06
CA ASP A 43 -0.05 5.16 6.96
C ASP A 43 -0.17 4.76 8.45
N ARG A 44 -1.14 3.92 8.83
CA ARG A 44 -1.35 3.52 10.24
C ARG A 44 -0.87 2.11 10.58
N SER A 45 -1.08 1.14 9.69
CA SER A 45 -0.70 -0.26 9.89
C SER A 45 0.41 -0.64 8.91
N TRP A 46 1.65 -0.67 9.41
CA TRP A 46 2.79 -1.15 8.62
C TRP A 46 2.75 -2.67 8.39
N GLN A 47 2.11 -3.42 9.29
CA GLN A 47 2.01 -4.88 9.20
C GLN A 47 1.05 -5.32 8.10
N ASP A 48 -0.08 -4.62 7.96
CA ASP A 48 -1.10 -4.92 6.95
C ASP A 48 -0.86 -4.18 5.63
N ALA A 49 0.04 -3.19 5.62
CA ALA A 49 0.34 -2.37 4.46
C ALA A 49 0.60 -3.16 3.16
N PRO A 50 1.38 -4.27 3.14
CA PRO A 50 1.62 -5.02 1.91
C PRO A 50 0.35 -5.62 1.29
N ILE A 51 -0.58 -6.10 2.12
CA ILE A 51 -1.84 -6.70 1.67
C ILE A 51 -2.74 -5.59 1.13
N ALA A 52 -2.90 -4.51 1.90
CA ALA A 52 -3.68 -3.35 1.49
C ALA A 52 -3.15 -2.74 0.18
N LEU A 53 -1.83 -2.63 0.03
CA LEU A 53 -1.22 -2.10 -1.19
C LEU A 53 -1.44 -3.05 -2.38
N TRP A 54 -1.34 -4.37 -2.20
CA TRP A 54 -1.65 -5.33 -3.27
C TRP A 54 -3.10 -5.25 -3.72
N THR A 55 -4.04 -5.19 -2.77
CA THR A 55 -5.46 -4.99 -3.07
C THR A 55 -5.65 -3.70 -3.86
N PHE A 56 -4.99 -2.62 -3.45
CA PHE A 56 -5.10 -1.34 -4.13
C PHE A 56 -4.55 -1.36 -5.55
N ILE A 57 -3.36 -1.94 -5.74
CA ILE A 57 -2.73 -2.15 -7.06
C ILE A 57 -3.65 -3.01 -7.94
N ALA A 58 -4.23 -4.09 -7.39
CA ALA A 58 -5.13 -4.98 -8.12
C ALA A 58 -6.42 -4.26 -8.54
N THR A 59 -7.03 -3.45 -7.67
CA THR A 59 -8.21 -2.65 -8.02
C THR A 59 -7.88 -1.65 -9.15
N SER A 60 -6.76 -0.93 -9.04
CA SER A 60 -6.36 0.03 -10.08
C SER A 60 -5.99 -0.66 -11.40
N ALA A 61 -5.31 -1.81 -11.34
CA ALA A 61 -5.03 -2.64 -12.51
C ALA A 61 -6.31 -3.19 -13.15
N GLY A 62 -7.29 -3.60 -12.34
CA GLY A 62 -8.61 -4.04 -12.80
C GLY A 62 -9.35 -2.95 -13.57
N LEU A 63 -9.35 -1.71 -13.05
CA LEU A 63 -9.93 -0.56 -13.77
C LEU A 63 -9.20 -0.25 -15.08
N THR A 64 -7.86 -0.30 -15.04
CA THR A 64 -7.04 -0.08 -16.24
C THR A 64 -7.32 -1.15 -17.30
N LEU A 65 -7.45 -2.42 -16.88
CA LEU A 65 -7.76 -3.53 -17.76
C LEU A 65 -9.18 -3.43 -18.33
N ALA A 66 -10.17 -3.09 -17.50
CA ALA A 66 -11.54 -2.86 -17.95
C ALA A 66 -11.59 -1.78 -19.04
N ALA A 67 -10.88 -0.66 -18.83
CA ALA A 67 -10.77 0.41 -19.82
C ALA A 67 -10.14 -0.05 -21.15
N VAL A 68 -9.13 -0.92 -21.07
CA VAL A 68 -8.47 -1.48 -22.27
C VAL A 68 -9.40 -2.43 -23.01
N VAL A 69 -10.11 -3.32 -22.29
CA VAL A 69 -11.01 -4.31 -22.88
C VAL A 69 -12.23 -3.65 -23.50
N GLN A 70 -12.80 -2.63 -22.85
CA GLN A 70 -13.99 -1.92 -23.32
C GLN A 70 -13.67 -0.70 -24.20
N ARG A 71 -12.43 -0.55 -24.68
CA ARG A 71 -11.97 0.65 -25.40
C ARG A 71 -12.83 1.04 -26.62
N GLU A 72 -13.50 0.09 -27.26
CA GLU A 72 -14.33 0.32 -28.45
C GLU A 72 -15.76 0.74 -28.09
N GLN A 73 -16.21 0.37 -26.89
CA GLN A 73 -17.54 0.70 -26.35
C GLN A 73 -17.51 2.01 -25.55
N LEU A 74 -16.36 2.33 -24.94
CA LEU A 74 -16.18 3.53 -24.12
C LEU A 74 -16.16 4.80 -24.96
N THR A 75 -16.95 5.78 -24.55
CA THR A 75 -16.83 7.14 -25.09
C THR A 75 -15.53 7.78 -24.61
N LEU A 76 -15.00 8.76 -25.36
CA LEU A 76 -13.81 9.52 -24.94
C LEU A 76 -13.99 10.13 -23.54
N PHE A 77 -15.19 10.60 -23.24
CA PHE A 77 -15.52 11.17 -21.93
C PHE A 77 -15.41 10.14 -20.80
N GLN A 78 -16.02 8.97 -20.95
CA GLN A 78 -15.91 7.89 -19.96
C GLN A 78 -14.46 7.45 -19.79
N ALA A 79 -13.70 7.36 -20.88
CA ALA A 79 -12.29 7.02 -20.84
C ALA A 79 -11.45 8.08 -20.08
N LEU A 80 -11.77 9.37 -20.22
CA LEU A 80 -11.13 10.44 -19.44
C LEU A 80 -11.46 10.34 -17.94
N VAL A 81 -12.72 10.07 -17.59
CA VAL A 81 -13.12 9.85 -16.18
C VAL A 81 -12.37 8.66 -15.59
N VAL A 82 -12.29 7.53 -16.32
CA VAL A 82 -11.53 6.36 -15.87
C VAL A 82 -10.03 6.68 -15.78
N SER A 83 -9.48 7.47 -16.70
CA SER A 83 -8.10 7.94 -16.63
C SER A 83 -7.84 8.73 -15.35
N ASP A 84 -8.69 9.70 -15.01
CA ASP A 84 -8.55 10.53 -13.82
C ASP A 84 -8.69 9.70 -12.53
N LEU A 85 -9.57 8.69 -12.51
CA LEU A 85 -9.68 7.73 -11.40
C LEU A 85 -8.39 6.90 -11.24
N VAL A 86 -7.83 6.42 -12.35
CA VAL A 86 -6.57 5.66 -12.32
C VAL A 86 -5.41 6.57 -11.87
N TRP A 87 -5.37 7.83 -12.28
CA TRP A 87 -4.41 8.82 -11.79
C TRP A 87 -4.52 9.07 -10.29
N LEU A 88 -5.75 9.20 -9.77
CA LEU A 88 -6.01 9.30 -8.34
C LEU A 88 -5.47 8.07 -7.58
N ALA A 89 -5.68 6.86 -8.10
CA ALA A 89 -5.14 5.65 -7.50
C ALA A 89 -3.61 5.55 -7.57
N ASN A 90 -3.00 5.94 -8.70
CA ASN A 90 -1.55 6.00 -8.85
C ASN A 90 -0.93 6.96 -7.84
N PHE A 91 -1.53 8.16 -7.68
CA PHE A 91 -1.08 9.13 -6.69
C PHE A 91 -1.23 8.59 -5.26
N GLY A 92 -2.37 7.97 -4.94
CA GLY A 92 -2.55 7.29 -3.66
C GLY A 92 -1.49 6.22 -3.40
N THR A 93 -1.14 5.44 -4.43
CA THR A 93 -0.15 4.35 -4.32
C THR A 93 1.24 4.91 -4.05
N PHE A 94 1.58 6.02 -4.71
CA PHE A 94 2.83 6.74 -4.47
C PHE A 94 2.92 7.26 -3.03
N VAL A 95 1.86 7.92 -2.53
CA VAL A 95 1.81 8.41 -1.13
C VAL A 95 1.91 7.25 -0.14
N ALA A 96 1.17 6.17 -0.37
CA ALA A 96 1.21 4.97 0.47
C ALA A 96 2.61 4.34 0.52
N LEU A 97 3.28 4.21 -0.63
CA LEU A 97 4.66 3.73 -0.72
C LEU A 97 5.65 4.66 -0.01
N ALA A 98 5.47 5.97 -0.13
CA ALA A 98 6.31 6.96 0.56
C ALA A 98 6.16 6.87 2.08
N SER A 99 4.92 6.80 2.59
CA SER A 99 4.64 6.59 4.02
C SER A 99 5.22 5.27 4.52
N TYR A 100 5.02 4.18 3.77
CA TYR A 100 5.56 2.87 4.09
C TYR A 100 7.10 2.85 4.14
N SER A 101 7.76 3.49 3.16
CA SER A 101 9.23 3.62 3.13
C SER A 101 9.77 4.37 4.36
N ARG A 102 9.11 5.48 4.74
CA ARG A 102 9.48 6.27 5.92
C ARG A 102 9.39 5.44 7.21
N GLN A 103 8.30 4.71 7.41
CA GLN A 103 8.10 3.89 8.60
C GLN A 103 9.13 2.78 8.70
N LYS A 104 9.46 2.15 7.56
CA LYS A 104 10.51 1.13 7.49
C LYS A 104 11.87 1.70 7.89
N ALA A 105 12.22 2.91 7.44
CA ALA A 105 13.46 3.58 7.82
C ALA A 105 13.54 3.84 9.34
N ALA A 106 12.41 4.13 9.99
CA ALA A 106 12.34 4.29 11.44
C ALA A 106 12.45 2.96 12.21
N SER A 107 11.93 1.86 11.63
CA SER A 107 11.93 0.52 12.25
C SER A 107 13.27 -0.22 12.14
N HIS A 108 14.25 0.34 11.40
CA HIS A 108 15.52 -0.31 11.07
C HIS A 108 16.43 -0.67 12.27
N LYS A 109 16.00 -0.44 13.51
CA LYS A 109 16.80 -0.69 14.72
C LYS A 109 16.77 -2.15 15.21
N ASP A 110 15.80 -2.97 14.78
CA ASP A 110 15.76 -4.42 15.06
C ASP A 110 16.19 -5.21 13.80
N SER A 111 17.47 -5.59 13.75
CA SER A 111 18.18 -5.97 12.51
C SER A 111 17.94 -7.40 12.00
N THR A 112 17.18 -8.24 12.69
CA THR A 112 17.09 -9.69 12.38
C THR A 112 15.89 -10.10 11.53
N SER A 113 14.82 -9.32 11.46
CA SER A 113 13.64 -9.60 10.60
C SER A 113 13.68 -8.77 9.31
N ARG A 114 14.88 -8.59 8.72
CA ARG A 114 15.15 -7.58 7.69
C ARG A 114 14.96 -8.01 6.23
N ARG A 115 14.76 -9.29 5.90
CA ARG A 115 15.11 -9.76 4.53
C ARG A 115 14.00 -10.25 3.61
N THR A 116 12.81 -10.60 4.08
CA THR A 116 11.69 -10.90 3.17
C THR A 116 10.85 -9.65 2.95
N PHE A 117 11.51 -8.58 2.51
CA PHE A 117 10.78 -7.48 1.92
C PHE A 117 10.14 -7.99 0.63
N ASN A 118 8.82 -7.89 0.51
CA ASN A 118 8.11 -8.23 -0.72
C ASN A 118 8.42 -7.17 -1.79
N TYR A 119 9.61 -7.23 -2.40
CA TYR A 119 9.99 -6.41 -3.56
C TYR A 119 8.94 -6.49 -4.68
N ASN A 120 8.21 -7.61 -4.73
CA ASN A 120 7.07 -7.85 -5.60
C ASN A 120 6.00 -6.76 -5.49
N VAL A 121 5.70 -6.26 -4.29
CA VAL A 121 4.71 -5.19 -4.06
C VAL A 121 5.14 -3.90 -4.74
N ARG A 122 6.41 -3.52 -4.53
CA ARG A 122 6.99 -2.29 -5.10
C ARG A 122 7.06 -2.38 -6.63
N PHE A 123 7.51 -3.53 -7.14
CA PHE A 123 7.58 -3.77 -8.57
C PHE A 123 6.19 -3.82 -9.22
N GLY A 124 5.21 -4.44 -8.55
CA GLY A 124 3.81 -4.48 -8.98
C GLY A 124 3.22 -3.08 -9.10
N ALA A 125 3.42 -2.23 -8.10
CA ALA A 125 3.02 -0.82 -8.17
C ALA A 125 3.70 -0.09 -9.33
N MET A 126 5.02 -0.27 -9.50
CA MET A 126 5.78 0.36 -10.59
C MET A 126 5.26 -0.05 -11.96
N ALA A 127 5.04 -1.34 -12.17
CA ALA A 127 4.52 -1.89 -13.42
C ALA A 127 3.09 -1.39 -13.71
N GLN A 128 2.20 -1.44 -12.72
CA GLN A 128 0.82 -0.94 -12.87
C GLN A 128 0.79 0.56 -13.20
N THR A 129 1.63 1.38 -12.55
CA THR A 129 1.70 2.82 -12.85
C THR A 129 2.24 3.08 -14.27
N LEU A 130 3.20 2.29 -14.76
CA LEU A 130 3.68 2.40 -16.15
C LEU A 130 2.58 2.03 -17.15
N VAL A 131 1.84 0.95 -16.90
CA VAL A 131 0.73 0.51 -17.78
C VAL A 131 -0.36 1.58 -17.85
N SER A 132 -0.75 2.16 -16.71
CA SER A 132 -1.75 3.23 -16.67
C SER A 132 -1.29 4.54 -17.31
N MET A 133 -0.01 4.92 -17.16
CA MET A 133 0.57 6.06 -17.90
C MET A 133 0.59 5.82 -19.41
N ALA A 134 0.94 4.61 -19.85
CA ALA A 134 0.90 4.23 -21.26
C ALA A 134 -0.53 4.27 -21.82
N LEU A 135 -1.53 3.79 -21.07
CA LEU A 135 -2.94 3.90 -21.45
C LEU A 135 -3.37 5.36 -21.56
N THR A 136 -2.98 6.21 -20.60
CA THR A 136 -3.29 7.65 -20.62
C THR A 136 -2.71 8.32 -21.87
N LEU A 137 -1.44 8.06 -22.18
CA LEU A 137 -0.80 8.57 -23.40
C LEU A 137 -1.51 8.09 -24.66
N TYR A 138 -1.88 6.81 -24.71
CA TYR A 138 -2.63 6.23 -25.82
C TYR A 138 -3.98 6.93 -26.01
N MET A 139 -4.75 7.13 -24.95
CA MET A 139 -6.06 7.81 -24.99
C MET A 139 -5.91 9.24 -25.55
N TRP A 140 -4.96 10.03 -25.04
CA TRP A 140 -4.71 11.37 -25.56
C TRP A 140 -4.19 11.37 -27.01
N ALA A 141 -3.37 10.40 -27.38
CA ALA A 141 -2.88 10.26 -28.74
C ALA A 141 -4.01 9.91 -29.73
N LYS A 142 -4.97 9.09 -29.29
CA LYS A 142 -6.10 8.62 -30.10
C LYS A 142 -7.41 9.37 -29.86
N ALA A 143 -7.40 10.47 -29.08
CA ALA A 143 -8.61 11.20 -28.69
C ALA A 143 -9.55 11.59 -29.86
N LYS A 144 -9.03 11.81 -31.08
CA LYS A 144 -9.86 12.13 -32.26
C LYS A 144 -10.69 10.95 -32.78
N THR A 145 -10.23 9.72 -32.58
CA THR A 145 -10.81 8.50 -33.12
C THR A 145 -11.14 7.51 -32.01
N PHE A 146 -11.31 8.00 -30.78
CA PHE A 146 -11.52 7.16 -29.61
C PHE A 146 -13.02 6.86 -29.44
N GLY A 147 -13.35 5.59 -29.20
CA GLY A 147 -14.72 5.11 -29.00
C GLY A 147 -15.55 4.98 -30.28
N ALA A 148 -16.72 4.34 -30.15
CA ALA A 148 -17.69 4.18 -31.23
C ALA A 148 -18.18 5.53 -31.78
N ASP A 149 -18.42 6.51 -30.90
CA ASP A 149 -18.98 7.82 -31.23
C ASP A 149 -17.91 8.90 -31.37
N SER A 150 -16.89 8.65 -32.20
CA SER A 150 -15.79 9.59 -32.44
C SER A 150 -16.28 10.98 -32.92
N GLN A 151 -17.45 11.07 -33.57
CA GLN A 151 -18.07 12.32 -33.99
C GLN A 151 -18.47 13.23 -32.82
N CYS A 152 -18.80 12.65 -31.66
CA CYS A 152 -19.22 13.38 -30.47
C CYS A 152 -18.03 13.91 -29.65
N SER A 153 -16.80 13.46 -29.96
CA SER A 153 -15.59 13.84 -29.23
C SER A 153 -15.27 15.34 -29.30
N TYR A 154 -15.83 16.09 -30.26
CA TYR A 154 -15.64 17.55 -30.38
C TYR A 154 -16.34 18.36 -29.30
N TYR A 155 -17.37 17.80 -28.67
CA TYR A 155 -18.14 18.47 -27.61
C TYR A 155 -17.56 18.22 -26.22
N VAL A 156 -16.67 17.21 -26.08
CA VAL A 156 -16.09 16.85 -24.79
C VAL A 156 -15.17 17.96 -24.31
N GLN A 157 -15.48 18.51 -23.14
CA GLN A 157 -14.65 19.50 -22.46
C GLN A 157 -13.83 18.81 -21.37
N TYR A 158 -12.53 19.07 -21.34
CA TYR A 158 -11.64 18.65 -20.26
C TYR A 158 -11.45 19.78 -19.26
N VAL A 159 -11.46 19.46 -17.97
CA VAL A 159 -11.31 20.44 -16.88
C VAL A 159 -9.93 20.28 -16.27
N LEU A 160 -9.10 21.31 -16.37
CA LEU A 160 -7.77 21.35 -15.77
C LEU A 160 -7.68 22.52 -14.78
N PHE A 161 -7.58 22.23 -13.48
CA PHE A 161 -7.47 23.24 -12.42
C PHE A 161 -8.53 24.37 -12.48
N VAL A 162 -9.78 24.05 -12.84
CA VAL A 162 -10.93 24.97 -13.07
C VAL A 162 -11.05 25.51 -14.50
N PHE A 163 -9.99 25.44 -15.32
CA PHE A 163 -10.08 25.87 -16.72
C PHE A 163 -10.75 24.80 -17.57
N GLN A 164 -11.81 25.20 -18.28
CA GLN A 164 -12.44 24.39 -19.31
C GLN A 164 -11.65 24.53 -20.61
N VAL A 165 -11.17 23.41 -21.13
CA VAL A 165 -10.47 23.35 -22.40
C VAL A 165 -11.12 22.27 -23.24
N PRO A 166 -11.40 22.51 -24.54
CA PRO A 166 -11.91 21.45 -25.40
C PRO A 166 -10.92 20.28 -25.40
N ALA A 167 -11.41 19.06 -25.14
CA ALA A 167 -10.55 17.87 -25.07
C ALA A 167 -9.84 17.66 -26.42
N LEU A 168 -10.54 17.94 -27.53
CA LEU A 168 -9.94 18.03 -28.85
C LEU A 168 -9.26 19.39 -29.10
N GLY A 169 -8.12 19.38 -29.78
CA GLY A 169 -7.34 20.58 -30.07
C GLY A 169 -6.34 20.91 -28.95
N ARG A 170 -6.52 22.04 -28.25
CA ARG A 170 -5.56 22.51 -27.24
C ARG A 170 -5.48 21.57 -26.05
N GLY A 171 -6.61 21.04 -25.56
CA GLY A 171 -6.65 20.11 -24.44
C GLY A 171 -5.81 18.87 -24.70
N ARG A 172 -5.95 18.28 -25.90
CA ARG A 172 -5.12 17.15 -26.35
C ARG A 172 -3.62 17.44 -26.31
N VAL A 173 -3.19 18.58 -26.81
CA VAL A 173 -1.76 18.93 -26.83
C VAL A 173 -1.25 19.11 -25.40
N ILE A 174 -2.00 19.83 -24.56
CA ILE A 174 -1.66 20.02 -23.14
C ILE A 174 -1.59 18.68 -22.42
N GLY A 175 -2.61 17.83 -22.58
CA GLY A 175 -2.69 16.49 -22.00
C GLY A 175 -1.50 15.63 -22.42
N LEU A 176 -1.17 15.57 -23.72
CA LEU A 176 0.00 14.83 -24.22
C LEU A 176 1.32 15.35 -23.64
N VAL A 177 1.52 16.66 -23.60
CA VAL A 177 2.75 17.26 -23.07
C VAL A 177 2.89 16.96 -21.58
N VAL A 178 1.86 17.22 -20.79
CA VAL A 178 1.87 17.00 -19.33
C VAL A 178 2.06 15.52 -19.01
N THR A 179 1.27 14.63 -19.64
CA THR A 179 1.36 13.19 -19.37
C THR A 179 2.67 12.59 -19.87
N SER A 180 3.23 13.07 -20.99
CA SER A 180 4.56 12.66 -21.47
C SER A 180 5.66 13.09 -20.51
N LEU A 181 5.65 14.35 -20.05
CA LEU A 181 6.63 14.84 -19.07
C LEU A 181 6.56 14.06 -17.76
N LEU A 182 5.35 13.81 -17.23
CA LEU A 182 5.16 13.00 -16.03
C LEU A 182 5.63 11.55 -16.23
N THR A 183 5.36 10.97 -17.40
CA THR A 183 5.79 9.60 -17.73
C THR A 183 7.30 9.51 -17.79
N VAL A 184 7.98 10.43 -18.47
CA VAL A 184 9.45 10.47 -18.55
C VAL A 184 10.06 10.64 -17.16
N ALA A 185 9.56 11.61 -16.37
CA ALA A 185 10.04 11.82 -15.01
C ALA A 185 9.88 10.57 -14.14
N TYR A 186 8.72 9.92 -14.21
CA TYR A 186 8.44 8.70 -13.47
C TYR A 186 9.30 7.51 -13.94
N SER A 187 9.49 7.33 -15.25
CA SER A 187 10.36 6.30 -15.81
C SER A 187 11.81 6.51 -15.36
N LEU A 188 12.31 7.74 -15.32
CA LEU A 188 13.66 8.05 -14.83
C LEU A 188 13.82 7.69 -13.34
N ILE A 189 12.86 8.07 -12.50
CA ILE A 189 12.87 7.71 -11.06
C ILE A 189 12.82 6.19 -10.90
N THR A 190 11.95 5.52 -11.63
CA THR A 190 11.78 4.06 -11.58
C THR A 190 13.04 3.33 -12.05
N LEU A 191 13.64 3.78 -13.14
CA LEU A 191 14.87 3.23 -13.68
C LEU A 191 16.05 3.43 -12.71
N HIS A 192 16.14 4.60 -12.09
CA HIS A 192 17.15 4.89 -11.08
C HIS A 192 17.02 3.96 -9.86
N GLU A 193 15.80 3.77 -9.36
CA GLU A 193 15.51 2.84 -8.25
C GLU A 193 15.82 1.39 -8.62
N LEU A 194 15.42 0.95 -9.82
CA LEU A 194 15.70 -0.39 -10.32
C LEU A 194 17.20 -0.63 -10.50
N HIS A 195 17.93 0.37 -11.01
CA HIS A 195 19.38 0.31 -11.16
C HIS A 195 20.09 0.26 -9.81
N SER A 196 19.70 1.11 -8.86
CA SER A 196 20.19 1.07 -7.47
C SER A 196 19.95 -0.30 -6.83
N TYR A 197 18.76 -0.86 -7.03
CA TYR A 197 18.42 -2.19 -6.54
C TYR A 197 19.30 -3.28 -7.17
N ARG A 198 19.44 -3.29 -8.50
CA ARG A 198 20.27 -4.26 -9.21
C ARG A 198 21.73 -4.20 -8.76
N ARG A 199 22.27 -2.99 -8.58
CA ARG A 199 23.61 -2.77 -8.05
C ARG A 199 23.77 -3.32 -6.64
N SER A 200 22.83 -3.01 -5.73
CA SER A 200 22.87 -3.55 -4.37
C SER A 200 22.73 -5.07 -4.31
N SER A 201 21.91 -5.66 -5.19
CA SER A 201 21.77 -7.11 -5.30
C SER A 201 23.07 -7.79 -5.74
N LEU A 202 23.78 -7.17 -6.69
CA LEU A 202 25.07 -7.69 -7.17
C LEU A 202 26.14 -7.63 -6.08
N ASP A 203 26.25 -6.51 -5.36
CA ASP A 203 27.20 -6.37 -4.23
C ASP A 203 26.92 -7.39 -3.11
N ASN A 204 25.65 -7.68 -2.82
CA ASN A 204 25.28 -8.69 -1.82
C ASN A 204 25.62 -10.11 -2.29
N SER A 205 25.42 -10.42 -3.58
CA SER A 205 25.79 -11.71 -4.14
C SER A 205 27.30 -11.97 -4.07
N VAL A 206 28.13 -10.93 -4.24
CA VAL A 206 29.59 -11.03 -4.08
C VAL A 206 29.97 -11.32 -2.63
N LYS A 207 29.37 -10.60 -1.66
CA LYS A 207 29.64 -10.82 -0.22
C LYS A 207 29.22 -12.20 0.27
N ASP A 208 28.09 -12.72 -0.21
CA ASP A 208 27.62 -14.05 0.16
C ASP A 208 28.59 -15.13 -0.37
N LYS A 209 29.12 -14.97 -1.60
CA LYS A 209 30.16 -15.85 -2.15
C LYS A 209 31.47 -15.78 -1.34
N GLU A 210 31.89 -14.59 -0.92
CA GLU A 210 33.10 -14.40 -0.12
C GLU A 210 32.96 -15.00 1.30
N SER A 211 31.78 -14.88 1.92
CA SER A 211 31.51 -15.49 3.24
C SER A 211 31.39 -17.02 3.20
N GLY A 212 31.00 -17.59 2.05
CA GLY A 212 30.99 -19.03 1.79
C GLY A 212 32.39 -19.62 1.66
N LEU A 213 33.38 -18.84 1.24
CA LEU A 213 34.80 -19.19 1.28
C LEU A 213 35.46 -18.83 2.63
N SER A 214 34.74 -19.06 3.73
CA SER A 214 35.41 -19.12 5.03
C SER A 214 36.51 -20.20 4.92
N PRO A 215 37.79 -19.86 5.19
CA PRO A 215 38.90 -20.80 5.06
C PRO A 215 38.53 -22.04 5.84
N LEU A 216 38.59 -23.20 5.18
CA LEU A 216 38.42 -24.52 5.77
C LEU A 216 39.11 -24.49 7.13
N LYS A 217 38.32 -24.29 8.20
CA LYS A 217 38.79 -24.47 9.55
C LYS A 217 39.03 -25.96 9.62
N LEU A 218 40.29 -26.32 9.35
CA LEU A 218 40.81 -27.68 9.44
C LEU A 218 40.30 -28.21 10.78
N LYS A 219 39.28 -29.07 10.72
CA LYS A 219 38.74 -29.70 11.91
C LYS A 219 39.91 -30.53 12.45
N PRO A 220 40.43 -30.25 13.66
CA PRO A 220 41.51 -31.05 14.20
C PRO A 220 41.05 -32.52 14.24
N PRO A 221 41.94 -33.47 13.94
CA PRO A 221 41.61 -34.88 13.77
C PRO A 221 40.93 -35.41 15.04
N ILE A 222 39.67 -35.82 14.89
CA ILE A 222 38.93 -36.52 15.93
C ILE A 222 39.44 -37.97 15.92
N HIS A 223 40.02 -38.38 17.04
CA HIS A 223 40.37 -39.76 17.31
C HIS A 223 39.14 -40.66 17.20
N SER A 224 39.29 -41.70 16.39
CA SER A 224 38.36 -42.80 16.15
C SER A 224 38.11 -43.64 17.41
N ARG A 225 36.84 -44.00 17.65
CA ARG A 225 36.49 -45.22 18.40
C ARG A 225 35.14 -45.78 17.95
N ASP A 226 35.25 -46.95 17.31
CA ASP A 226 34.41 -48.16 17.29
C ASP A 226 32.93 -48.12 16.86
N ILE A 227 32.74 -48.57 15.60
CA ILE A 227 31.97 -49.76 15.16
C ILE A 227 30.83 -50.23 16.08
N SER A 228 29.59 -50.15 15.57
CA SER A 228 28.66 -51.28 15.54
C SER A 228 27.59 -51.10 14.47
N SER A 229 27.36 -52.20 13.77
CA SER A 229 26.45 -52.46 12.66
C SER A 229 24.98 -52.30 13.04
N THR A 230 24.11 -52.05 12.04
CA THR A 230 23.21 -53.07 11.43
C THR A 230 21.97 -52.43 10.77
N SER A 231 21.60 -53.07 9.66
CA SER A 231 20.30 -53.14 8.97
C SER A 231 19.78 -51.96 8.15
N ALA A 232 19.72 -52.27 6.86
CA ALA A 232 18.93 -51.71 5.79
C ALA A 232 17.42 -51.64 6.12
N ASN A 233 16.73 -50.71 5.44
CA ASN A 233 15.49 -51.03 4.73
C ASN A 233 15.14 -50.00 3.65
N SER A 234 15.00 -50.56 2.45
CA SER A 234 14.16 -50.25 1.27
C SER A 234 13.32 -48.96 1.19
N LEU A 235 13.57 -48.21 0.12
CA LEU A 235 12.71 -48.07 -1.08
C LEU A 235 11.18 -47.96 -0.89
N SER A 236 10.62 -46.78 -1.19
CA SER A 236 9.41 -46.61 -2.04
C SER A 236 9.06 -45.12 -2.25
N THR A 237 9.12 -44.68 -3.50
CA THR A 237 8.15 -43.76 -4.12
C THR A 237 6.92 -44.62 -4.52
N PRO A 238 5.69 -44.09 -4.70
CA PRO A 238 5.44 -42.87 -5.48
C PRO A 238 4.15 -42.04 -5.13
N THR A 239 3.97 -40.96 -5.89
CA THR A 239 2.73 -40.30 -6.38
C THR A 239 1.65 -39.72 -5.43
N SER A 240 1.21 -38.53 -5.85
CA SER A 240 -0.19 -38.08 -6.02
C SER A 240 -0.71 -36.99 -5.10
N ALA A 241 -1.26 -35.99 -5.78
CA ALA A 241 -1.98 -34.83 -5.31
C ALA A 241 -3.19 -35.16 -4.41
N SER A 242 -3.54 -34.22 -3.54
CA SER A 242 -4.92 -34.08 -3.05
C SER A 242 -5.21 -32.65 -2.63
N LEU A 243 -6.41 -32.21 -3.03
CA LEU A 243 -7.10 -30.98 -2.69
C LEU A 243 -7.19 -30.78 -1.17
N VAL A 244 -7.02 -29.53 -0.73
CA VAL A 244 -7.34 -29.09 0.62
C VAL A 244 -8.80 -28.63 0.66
N THR A 245 -9.67 -29.48 1.20
CA THR A 245 -11.00 -29.11 1.70
C THR A 245 -10.87 -28.86 3.20
N VAL A 246 -11.03 -27.62 3.65
CA VAL A 246 -11.04 -27.26 5.08
C VAL A 246 -12.46 -27.43 5.60
N SER A 247 -12.72 -28.54 6.29
CA SER A 247 -13.88 -28.70 7.16
C SER A 247 -13.55 -28.16 8.55
N SER A 248 -14.44 -27.33 9.07
CA SER A 248 -14.46 -26.86 10.45
C SER A 248 -14.92 -27.98 11.38
N THR A 249 -14.05 -28.40 12.31
CA THR A 249 -14.45 -29.22 13.45
C THR A 249 -14.18 -28.47 14.73
N GLN A 250 -15.29 -27.93 15.24
CA GLN A 250 -15.55 -27.55 16.62
C GLN A 250 -15.30 -28.77 17.52
N GLY A 251 -14.47 -28.60 18.55
CA GLY A 251 -14.10 -29.66 19.47
C GLY A 251 -13.73 -29.09 20.83
N ASP A 252 -14.67 -29.21 21.74
CA ASP A 252 -14.58 -28.94 23.17
C ASP A 252 -13.35 -29.56 23.82
N TYR A 253 -12.68 -28.81 24.70
CA TYR A 253 -11.83 -29.39 25.73
C TYR A 253 -12.17 -28.77 27.10
N PRO A 254 -12.41 -29.61 28.13
CA PRO A 254 -12.75 -29.15 29.47
C PRO A 254 -11.50 -28.79 30.29
N PHE A 255 -11.73 -27.88 31.23
CA PHE A 255 -10.88 -27.54 32.37
C PHE A 255 -10.34 -28.77 33.12
N PRO A 256 -9.17 -28.60 33.77
CA PRO A 256 -9.12 -28.86 35.20
C PRO A 256 -8.49 -27.72 36.02
N VAL A 257 -9.08 -27.53 37.20
CA VAL A 257 -8.67 -26.65 38.31
C VAL A 257 -7.64 -27.38 39.21
N PRO A 258 -7.27 -26.88 40.40
CA PRO A 258 -6.03 -26.17 40.75
C PRO A 258 -5.02 -27.02 41.53
N ARG A 259 -3.76 -26.55 41.67
CA ARG A 259 -2.94 -26.96 42.82
C ARG A 259 -2.02 -25.86 43.35
N SER A 260 -2.22 -25.60 44.63
CA SER A 260 -1.52 -24.75 45.57
C SER A 260 -0.04 -25.11 45.70
N GLN A 261 0.81 -24.11 45.96
CA GLN A 261 1.80 -24.19 47.05
C GLN A 261 2.38 -22.81 47.39
N SER A 262 2.07 -22.41 48.61
CA SER A 262 2.61 -21.32 49.40
C SER A 262 4.06 -21.62 49.84
N VAL A 263 4.98 -20.68 49.62
CA VAL A 263 6.22 -20.57 50.41
C VAL A 263 6.34 -19.13 50.90
N THR A 264 6.16 -18.99 52.21
CA THR A 264 6.32 -17.79 53.00
C THR A 264 7.78 -17.73 53.48
N ILE A 265 8.52 -16.66 53.15
CA ILE A 265 9.82 -16.36 53.79
C ILE A 265 9.69 -14.99 54.48
N PRO A 266 10.07 -14.89 55.77
CA PRO A 266 9.82 -13.71 56.59
C PRO A 266 10.91 -12.63 56.48
N THR A 267 10.42 -11.38 56.41
CA THR A 267 10.87 -10.15 57.08
C THR A 267 12.35 -9.75 57.10
N SER A 268 12.64 -8.61 56.45
CA SER A 268 13.67 -7.66 56.90
C SER A 268 13.06 -6.24 56.96
N PRO A 269 13.11 -5.54 58.10
CA PRO A 269 12.49 -4.23 58.26
C PRO A 269 13.42 -3.13 57.76
N ARG A 270 13.05 -2.46 56.67
CA ARG A 270 13.67 -1.19 56.25
C ARG A 270 12.62 -0.08 56.14
N ASN A 271 12.62 0.76 57.18
CA ASN A 271 12.39 2.20 57.21
C ASN A 271 11.25 2.77 56.33
N PRO A 272 10.10 3.13 56.94
CA PRO A 272 9.04 3.88 56.28
C PRO A 272 9.33 5.37 56.40
N LEU A 273 10.04 5.97 55.43
CA LEU A 273 10.18 7.43 55.39
C LEU A 273 9.94 8.01 53.99
N SER A 274 9.12 9.05 53.99
CA SER A 274 8.77 9.96 52.89
C SER A 274 7.69 9.46 51.90
N TYR A 275 6.44 9.47 52.36
CA TYR A 275 5.26 9.71 51.51
C TYR A 275 5.33 11.12 50.90
N GLY A 276 6.13 11.28 49.85
CA GLY A 276 6.12 12.48 49.03
C GLY A 276 4.80 12.56 48.28
N LYS A 277 3.97 13.57 48.60
CA LYS A 277 2.77 13.95 47.85
C LYS A 277 3.11 14.03 46.35
N ARG A 278 2.77 12.97 45.61
CA ARG A 278 2.92 12.92 44.15
C ARG A 278 1.98 13.97 43.56
N ARG A 279 2.52 15.14 43.22
CA ARG A 279 1.82 16.17 42.46
C ARG A 279 1.10 15.51 41.28
N PRO A 280 -0.21 15.75 41.09
CA PRO A 280 -0.94 15.21 39.96
C PRO A 280 -0.24 15.70 38.69
N LYS A 281 0.36 14.75 37.98
CA LYS A 281 1.11 15.00 36.76
C LYS A 281 0.10 15.53 35.76
N ARG A 282 0.01 16.87 35.61
CA ARG A 282 -0.85 17.54 34.64
C ARG A 282 -0.73 16.76 33.33
N ARG A 283 -1.83 16.13 32.90
CA ARG A 283 -1.93 15.48 31.60
C ARG A 283 -1.82 16.59 30.57
N ARG A 284 -0.58 16.97 30.25
CA ARG A 284 -0.28 17.82 29.11
C ARG A 284 -0.74 17.02 27.92
N TRP A 285 -1.93 17.34 27.40
CA TRP A 285 -2.34 17.03 26.04
C TRP A 285 -1.39 17.80 25.11
N SER A 286 -0.10 17.45 25.14
CA SER A 286 0.78 17.80 24.03
C SER A 286 0.34 16.89 22.91
N SER A 287 -0.29 17.47 21.89
CA SER A 287 -0.40 16.88 20.56
C SER A 287 0.99 16.50 20.11
N ASP A 288 1.40 15.28 20.47
CA ASP A 288 2.64 14.63 20.03
C ASP A 288 2.40 14.07 18.61
N LEU A 289 1.57 14.75 17.80
CA LEU A 289 1.39 14.43 16.40
C LEU A 289 2.69 14.77 15.71
N ASP A 290 3.22 13.81 14.96
CA ASP A 290 4.43 14.03 14.19
C ASP A 290 4.12 15.09 13.11
N PRO A 291 4.73 16.29 13.15
CA PRO A 291 4.35 17.38 12.26
C PRO A 291 4.55 17.01 10.79
N MET A 292 5.50 16.11 10.49
CA MET A 292 5.71 15.60 9.14
C MET A 292 4.59 14.65 8.72
N LEU A 293 4.03 13.83 9.64
CA LEU A 293 2.86 12.99 9.33
C LEU A 293 1.63 13.85 9.05
N VAL A 294 1.39 14.86 9.88
CA VAL A 294 0.29 15.81 9.68
C VAL A 294 0.43 16.52 8.34
N GLY A 295 1.65 16.96 7.99
CA GLY A 295 1.93 17.55 6.68
C GLY A 295 1.62 16.62 5.50
N ILE A 296 1.99 15.33 5.59
CA ILE A 296 1.67 14.34 4.56
C ILE A 296 0.15 14.15 4.45
N ILE A 297 -0.57 14.03 5.56
CA ILE A 297 -2.03 13.86 5.56
C ILE A 297 -2.72 15.08 4.96
N ILE A 298 -2.28 16.30 5.30
CA ILE A 298 -2.85 17.54 4.74
C ILE A 298 -2.59 17.61 3.23
N CYS A 299 -1.34 17.39 2.80
CA CYS A 299 -0.96 17.39 1.40
C CYS A 299 -1.77 16.36 0.60
N GLN A 300 -1.89 15.15 1.14
CA GLN A 300 -2.69 14.09 0.56
C GLN A 300 -4.17 14.49 0.46
N ALA A 301 -4.78 15.00 1.54
CA ALA A 301 -6.17 15.43 1.53
C ALA A 301 -6.43 16.52 0.49
N MET A 302 -5.50 17.48 0.35
CA MET A 302 -5.58 18.51 -0.68
C MET A 302 -5.55 17.93 -2.10
N VAL A 303 -4.58 17.05 -2.40
CA VAL A 303 -4.47 16.45 -3.75
C VAL A 303 -5.66 15.56 -4.06
N PHE A 304 -6.14 14.77 -3.09
CA PHE A 304 -7.35 13.96 -3.25
C PHE A 304 -8.59 14.83 -3.52
N THR A 305 -8.77 15.90 -2.74
CA THR A 305 -9.88 16.84 -2.95
C THR A 305 -9.80 17.47 -4.34
N TYR A 306 -8.59 17.83 -4.79
CA TYR A 306 -8.37 18.36 -6.13
C TYR A 306 -8.83 17.37 -7.22
N PHE A 307 -8.43 16.10 -7.15
CA PHE A 307 -8.84 15.10 -8.14
C PHE A 307 -10.34 14.83 -8.10
N ILE A 308 -10.95 14.72 -6.92
CA ILE A 308 -12.40 14.52 -6.77
C ILE A 308 -13.15 15.69 -7.40
N VAL A 309 -12.77 16.93 -7.07
CA VAL A 309 -13.39 18.14 -7.64
C VAL A 309 -13.20 18.18 -9.15
N SER A 310 -12.01 17.83 -9.66
CA SER A 310 -11.74 17.80 -11.10
C SER A 310 -12.63 16.78 -11.83
N ILE A 311 -12.78 15.57 -11.28
CA ILE A 311 -13.63 14.52 -11.86
C ILE A 311 -15.11 14.96 -11.82
N GLU A 312 -15.59 15.49 -10.69
CA GLU A 312 -16.99 15.91 -10.56
C GLU A 312 -17.31 17.14 -11.43
N LEU A 313 -16.37 18.06 -11.63
CA LEU A 313 -16.52 19.14 -12.60
C LEU A 313 -16.52 18.61 -14.03
N LEU A 314 -15.63 17.66 -14.37
CA LEU A 314 -15.61 17.00 -15.67
C LEU A 314 -16.98 16.37 -15.97
N LEU A 315 -17.56 15.68 -14.99
CA LEU A 315 -18.90 15.08 -15.12
C LEU A 315 -19.98 16.14 -15.28
N ARG A 316 -19.98 17.18 -14.43
CA ARG A 316 -21.00 18.24 -14.49
C ARG A 316 -21.03 19.01 -15.80
N PHE A 317 -19.88 19.21 -16.45
CA PHE A 317 -19.84 19.95 -17.72
C PHE A 317 -20.18 19.11 -18.94
N ASN A 318 -20.03 17.79 -18.86
CA ASN A 318 -20.29 16.89 -19.99
C ASN A 318 -21.59 16.09 -19.84
N SER A 319 -22.17 16.00 -18.64
CA SER A 319 -23.45 15.33 -18.44
C SER A 319 -24.58 16.17 -19.02
N SER A 320 -25.28 15.64 -20.03
CA SER A 320 -26.58 16.17 -20.41
C SER A 320 -27.56 15.78 -19.31
N VAL A 321 -28.14 16.78 -18.65
CA VAL A 321 -28.85 16.63 -17.37
C VAL A 321 -30.15 15.85 -17.54
N ASP A 322 -30.04 14.52 -17.61
CA ASP A 322 -31.15 13.62 -17.36
C ASP A 322 -31.13 13.22 -15.87
N LYS A 323 -32.15 13.67 -15.15
CA LYS A 323 -32.31 13.47 -13.69
C LYS A 323 -32.42 11.99 -13.29
N SER A 324 -32.52 11.08 -14.25
CA SER A 324 -32.59 9.62 -14.06
C SER A 324 -31.28 9.01 -13.53
N THR A 325 -30.14 9.69 -13.72
CA THR A 325 -28.82 9.21 -13.25
C THR A 325 -28.62 9.22 -11.74
N ASN A 326 -29.58 9.76 -10.96
CA ASN A 326 -29.53 9.74 -9.50
C ASN A 326 -29.95 8.40 -8.88
N GLN A 327 -30.42 7.43 -9.68
CA GLN A 327 -30.83 6.14 -9.16
C GLN A 327 -29.60 5.25 -8.91
N TRP A 328 -29.50 4.76 -7.67
CA TRP A 328 -28.41 3.86 -7.28
C TRP A 328 -28.62 2.47 -7.89
N GLY A 329 -27.68 2.04 -8.72
CA GLY A 329 -27.66 0.69 -9.29
C GLY A 329 -27.18 -0.37 -8.29
N PHE A 330 -27.51 -1.65 -8.54
CA PHE A 330 -27.02 -2.76 -7.73
C PHE A 330 -25.48 -2.83 -7.68
N GLY A 331 -24.81 -2.64 -8.82
CA GLY A 331 -23.35 -2.62 -8.92
C GLY A 331 -22.70 -1.51 -8.08
N GLN A 332 -23.34 -0.34 -8.00
CA GLN A 332 -22.91 0.78 -7.18
C GLN A 332 -22.97 0.46 -5.67
N ILE A 333 -24.01 -0.24 -5.23
CA ILE A 333 -24.15 -0.67 -3.83
C ILE A 333 -23.09 -1.72 -3.49
N ILE A 334 -22.85 -2.70 -4.37
CA ILE A 334 -21.79 -3.69 -4.20
C ILE A 334 -20.43 -3.01 -4.06
N ALA A 335 -20.15 -2.02 -4.91
CA ALA A 335 -18.88 -1.30 -4.87
C ALA A 335 -18.65 -0.63 -3.50
N LEU A 336 -19.70 -0.07 -2.88
CA LEU A 336 -19.62 0.45 -1.51
C LEU A 336 -19.40 -0.63 -0.46
N VAL A 337 -20.06 -1.78 -0.60
CA VAL A 337 -19.91 -2.91 0.34
C VAL A 337 -18.46 -3.41 0.37
N VAL A 338 -17.77 -3.42 -0.78
CA VAL A 338 -16.35 -3.80 -0.88
C VAL A 338 -15.42 -2.84 -0.12
N VAL A 339 -15.85 -1.61 0.18
CA VAL A 339 -15.07 -0.65 0.98
C VAL A 339 -15.11 -0.97 2.48
N ILE A 340 -16.16 -1.66 2.94
CA ILE A 340 -16.41 -1.91 4.38
C ILE A 340 -15.23 -2.64 5.06
N PRO A 341 -14.66 -3.74 4.52
CA PRO A 341 -13.52 -4.41 5.15
C PRO A 341 -12.32 -3.48 5.36
N SER A 342 -12.01 -2.62 4.38
CA SER A 342 -10.93 -1.65 4.48
C SER A 342 -11.21 -0.61 5.57
N ALA A 343 -12.46 -0.14 5.66
CA ALA A 343 -12.89 0.80 6.69
C ALA A 343 -12.79 0.19 8.10
N LEU A 344 -13.24 -1.06 8.28
CA LEU A 344 -13.16 -1.77 9.55
C LEU A 344 -11.71 -2.01 9.98
N SER A 345 -10.84 -2.41 9.06
CA SER A 345 -9.39 -2.55 9.33
C SER A 345 -8.76 -1.21 9.72
N LEU A 346 -9.14 -0.11 9.06
CA LEU A 346 -8.67 1.23 9.45
C LEU A 346 -9.15 1.61 10.85
N VAL A 347 -10.42 1.36 11.19
CA VAL A 347 -10.96 1.62 12.53
C VAL A 347 -10.25 0.77 13.59
N GLY A 348 -9.96 -0.51 13.29
CA GLY A 348 -9.17 -1.39 14.14
C GLY A 348 -7.77 -0.84 14.39
N ALA A 349 -7.05 -0.47 13.32
CA ALA A 349 -5.73 0.12 13.40
C ALA A 349 -5.71 1.44 14.18
N ILE A 350 -6.74 2.30 14.01
CA ILE A 350 -6.89 3.54 14.77
C ILE A 350 -7.18 3.26 16.25
N LYS A 351 -8.01 2.26 16.57
CA LYS A 351 -8.33 1.88 17.96
C LYS A 351 -7.09 1.30 18.66
N GLU A 352 -6.34 0.43 18.00
CA GLU A 352 -5.18 -0.24 18.58
C GLU A 352 -4.00 0.71 18.78
N HIS A 353 -3.67 1.52 17.77
CA HIS A 353 -2.52 2.41 17.82
C HIS A 353 -2.85 3.81 18.36
N GLY A 354 -4.13 4.18 18.39
CA GLY A 354 -4.57 5.54 18.69
C GLY A 354 -4.03 6.58 17.70
N PHE A 355 -4.28 7.86 17.98
CA PHE A 355 -3.56 8.97 17.33
C PHE A 355 -2.22 9.28 18.02
N LYS A 356 -1.83 8.48 19.01
CA LYS A 356 -0.63 8.73 19.79
C LYS A 356 0.58 8.26 19.00
N ARG A 357 1.60 9.11 18.94
CA ARG A 357 2.89 8.81 18.32
C ARG A 357 3.37 7.43 18.77
N LEU A 358 3.71 6.55 17.83
CA LEU A 358 4.53 5.33 18.07
C LEU A 358 5.96 5.67 18.55
N SER A 359 6.17 6.87 19.08
CA SER A 359 7.44 7.39 19.56
C SER A 359 7.89 6.56 20.74
N LYS A 360 8.97 5.82 20.47
CA LYS A 360 9.79 5.12 21.44
C LYS A 360 9.00 4.03 22.15
N ARG A 361 8.94 2.86 21.51
CA ARG A 361 9.06 1.58 22.22
C ARG A 361 10.03 1.81 23.36
N LYS A 362 9.49 1.92 24.57
CA LYS A 362 10.21 2.28 25.79
C LYS A 362 11.41 1.35 25.80
N LYS A 363 12.61 1.88 25.52
CA LYS A 363 13.86 1.12 25.58
C LYS A 363 13.81 0.44 26.94
N ILE A 364 13.52 -0.86 26.99
CA ILE A 364 13.42 -1.58 28.26
C ILE A 364 14.82 -1.44 28.84
N PRO A 365 15.02 -0.68 29.92
CA PRO A 365 16.35 -0.25 30.34
C PRO A 365 17.25 -1.40 30.83
N GLY A 366 16.83 -2.67 30.72
CA GLY A 366 17.62 -3.86 31.05
C GLY A 366 18.33 -4.53 29.89
N LYS A 367 17.84 -4.44 28.64
CA LYS A 367 18.38 -5.28 27.54
C LYS A 367 19.74 -4.77 27.01
N ASP A 368 19.99 -3.46 27.12
CA ASP A 368 21.29 -2.86 26.82
C ASP A 368 22.35 -3.23 27.89
N ARG A 369 21.92 -3.52 29.13
CA ARG A 369 22.81 -3.94 30.22
C ARG A 369 23.30 -5.38 30.03
N GLU A 370 22.40 -6.28 29.63
CA GLU A 370 22.76 -7.69 29.35
C GLU A 370 23.72 -7.82 28.15
N LYS A 371 23.54 -7.01 27.10
CA LYS A 371 24.49 -6.96 25.97
C LYS A 371 25.85 -6.39 26.37
N ARG A 372 25.90 -5.37 27.24
CA ARG A 372 27.16 -4.86 27.80
C ARG A 372 27.86 -5.91 28.66
N GLU A 373 27.13 -6.64 29.52
CA GLU A 373 27.70 -7.70 30.35
C GLU A 373 28.21 -8.89 29.52
N LYS A 374 27.48 -9.33 28.50
CA LYS A 374 27.94 -10.39 27.57
C LYS A 374 29.13 -9.94 26.71
N GLY A 375 29.17 -8.68 26.29
CA GLY A 375 30.32 -8.11 25.59
C GLY A 375 31.56 -7.99 26.48
N GLN A 376 31.37 -7.65 27.76
CA GLN A 376 32.47 -7.49 28.72
C GLN A 376 33.06 -8.85 29.16
N ARG A 377 32.25 -9.92 29.27
CA ARG A 377 32.75 -11.28 29.53
C ARG A 377 33.64 -11.85 28.42
N ARG A 378 33.42 -11.46 27.16
CA ARG A 378 34.27 -11.92 26.02
C ARG A 378 35.61 -11.19 25.90
N ARG A 379 35.82 -10.10 26.65
CA ARG A 379 37.06 -9.30 26.62
C ARG A 379 37.95 -9.49 27.83
N ARG A 380 37.66 -10.45 28.72
CA ARG A 380 38.66 -10.89 29.71
C ARG A 380 39.52 -11.97 29.05
N PRO A 381 40.76 -11.66 28.63
CA PRO A 381 41.74 -12.68 28.32
C PRO A 381 42.07 -13.44 29.60
N ASP A 382 42.01 -14.77 29.54
CA ASP A 382 42.46 -15.66 30.60
C ASP A 382 43.96 -15.43 30.81
N THR A 383 44.27 -14.52 31.75
CA THR A 383 45.63 -14.16 32.13
C THR A 383 45.88 -14.76 33.50
N GLU A 384 45.77 -16.08 33.62
CA GLU A 384 46.06 -16.78 34.87
C GLU A 384 46.61 -18.17 34.56
N SER A 385 47.91 -18.21 34.26
CA SER A 385 48.75 -19.41 34.26
C SER A 385 50.21 -18.94 34.34
N ARG A 386 50.69 -18.71 35.57
CA ARG A 386 52.11 -18.74 35.90
C ARG A 386 52.31 -19.26 37.31
#